data_AF-A0A7W0CM18-F1
#
_entry.id   AF-A0A7W0CM18-F1
#
_cell.length_a   1.000
_cell.length_b   1.000
_cell.length_c   1.000
_cell.angle_alpha   90.00
_cell.angle_beta   90.00
_cell.angle_gamma   90.00
#
_symmetry.space_group_name_H-M   'P 1'
#
loop_
_entity.id
_entity.type
_entity.pdbx_description
1 polymer ?
#
loop_
_entity_poly.entity_id
_entity_poly.type
_entity_poly.pdbx_seq_one_letter_code
_entity_poly.pdbx_strand_id
1 'polypeptide(L)'
;MPALDSLLTGLAMEGASGVLRIGRQGAVYLARGRVTFMECASATRFEEILTASGRVSEVELRSAQKDGGQRLVDDGVLSRAELQYCALTATLDAAFFLLPVKSPRPKFVPDAEHWLGAQWFFEVSTLIRESGRRRAELERAWSSAELDAAPVVPVRRLPGDRVMITSLQWEVLLNADGEATPLTLARLLGRPAAKVLLAVRQLAAAGLLAHEVQTSASLPRRVRTDLPAEPHVPTDLDVLLRLRKALEELA
;
A
#
# COMPACT_ATOMS: atom_id res chain seq x y z
N MET A 1 -1.12 -16.62 21.89
CA MET A 1 -2.26 -16.78 20.96
C MET A 1 -1.70 -17.17 19.60
N PRO A 2 -2.33 -18.09 18.84
CA PRO A 2 -1.84 -18.47 17.52
C PRO A 2 -1.81 -17.27 16.57
N ALA A 3 -0.85 -17.26 15.64
CA ALA A 3 -0.85 -16.32 14.54
C ALA A 3 -2.11 -16.50 13.69
N LEU A 4 -2.57 -15.43 13.04
CA LEU A 4 -3.79 -15.47 12.23
C LEU A 4 -3.70 -16.54 11.13
N ASP A 5 -2.52 -16.69 10.51
CA ASP A 5 -2.23 -17.67 9.47
C ASP A 5 -2.51 -19.12 9.92
N SER A 6 -2.09 -19.47 11.14
CA SER A 6 -2.33 -20.81 11.70
C SER A 6 -3.81 -21.04 11.98
N LEU A 7 -4.51 -20.03 12.48
CA LEU A 7 -5.94 -20.11 12.74
C LEU A 7 -6.75 -20.27 11.45
N LEU A 8 -6.42 -19.49 10.41
CA LEU A 8 -7.07 -19.60 9.11
C LEU A 8 -6.80 -20.96 8.45
N THR A 9 -5.59 -21.50 8.60
CA THR A 9 -5.26 -22.85 8.12
C THR A 9 -6.12 -23.91 8.81
N GLY A 10 -6.30 -23.82 10.14
CA GLY A 10 -7.19 -24.71 10.88
C GLY A 10 -8.64 -24.64 10.42
N LEU A 11 -9.19 -23.43 10.30
CA LEU A 11 -10.55 -23.23 9.78
C LEU A 11 -10.74 -23.74 8.34
N ALA A 12 -9.69 -23.65 7.52
CA ALA A 12 -9.70 -24.20 6.17
C ALA A 12 -9.77 -25.73 6.18
N MET A 13 -8.96 -26.38 7.02
CA MET A 13 -8.97 -27.84 7.19
C MET A 13 -10.31 -28.36 7.74
N GLU A 14 -10.94 -27.61 8.63
CA GLU A 14 -12.26 -27.92 9.20
C GLU A 14 -13.43 -27.66 8.23
N GLY A 15 -13.18 -27.04 7.07
CA GLY A 15 -14.24 -26.70 6.12
C GLY A 15 -15.20 -25.62 6.65
N ALA A 16 -14.73 -24.75 7.55
CA ALA A 16 -15.58 -23.78 8.24
C ALA A 16 -16.29 -22.81 7.28
N SER A 17 -17.52 -22.42 7.64
CA SER A 17 -18.31 -21.40 6.93
C SER A 17 -18.82 -20.35 7.92
N GLY A 18 -18.58 -19.07 7.61
CA GLY A 18 -18.88 -17.96 8.51
C GLY A 18 -17.83 -16.86 8.43
N VAL A 19 -17.81 -15.98 9.43
CA VAL A 19 -16.86 -14.86 9.50
C VAL A 19 -15.96 -14.97 10.72
N LEU A 20 -14.65 -14.83 10.51
CA LEU A 20 -13.66 -14.64 11.55
C LEU A 20 -13.40 -13.14 11.73
N ARG A 21 -13.92 -12.55 12.82
CA ARG A 21 -13.68 -11.14 13.16
C ARG A 21 -12.39 -10.98 13.96
N ILE A 22 -11.57 -9.99 13.61
CA ILE A 22 -10.27 -9.70 14.24
C ILE A 22 -10.38 -8.35 14.94
N GLY A 23 -11.02 -8.34 16.11
CA GLY A 23 -11.28 -7.12 16.88
C GLY A 23 -11.92 -6.01 16.02
N ARG A 24 -11.28 -4.83 15.99
CA ARG A 24 -11.66 -3.68 15.15
C ARG A 24 -10.84 -3.57 13.86
N GLN A 25 -9.92 -4.50 13.63
CA GLN A 25 -8.96 -4.41 12.53
C GLN A 25 -9.53 -4.94 11.22
N GLY A 26 -10.44 -5.93 11.29
CA GLY A 26 -11.04 -6.48 10.08
C GLY A 26 -11.76 -7.80 10.28
N ALA A 27 -12.09 -8.44 9.15
CA ALA A 27 -12.85 -9.67 9.08
C ALA A 27 -12.36 -10.56 7.92
N VAL A 28 -12.48 -11.88 8.10
CA VAL A 28 -12.23 -12.88 7.07
C VAL A 28 -13.49 -13.71 6.91
N TYR A 29 -14.06 -13.70 5.72
CA TYR A 29 -15.26 -14.46 5.38
C TYR A 29 -14.85 -15.78 4.73
N LEU A 30 -15.41 -16.87 5.21
CA LEU A 30 -15.12 -18.22 4.75
C LEU A 30 -16.41 -18.94 4.33
N ALA A 31 -16.30 -19.78 3.32
CA ALA A 31 -17.31 -20.77 2.98
C ALA A 31 -16.62 -22.06 2.54
N ARG A 32 -16.99 -23.17 3.21
CA ARG A 32 -16.40 -24.50 3.04
C ARG A 32 -14.87 -24.49 3.13
N GLY A 33 -14.33 -23.77 4.13
CA GLY A 33 -12.89 -23.68 4.40
C GLY A 33 -12.11 -22.76 3.45
N ARG A 34 -12.76 -22.12 2.47
CA ARG A 34 -12.12 -21.19 1.53
C ARG A 34 -12.52 -19.76 1.85
N VAL A 35 -11.59 -18.82 1.65
CA VAL A 35 -11.87 -17.40 1.90
C VAL A 35 -12.70 -16.86 0.74
N THR A 36 -13.85 -16.27 1.02
CA THR A 36 -14.69 -15.59 0.01
C THR A 36 -14.34 -14.11 -0.08
N PHE A 37 -14.01 -13.49 1.05
CA PHE A 37 -13.68 -12.08 1.13
C PHE A 37 -12.88 -11.73 2.39
N MET A 38 -12.13 -10.63 2.36
CA MET A 38 -11.45 -10.07 3.54
C MET A 38 -11.61 -8.56 3.57
N GLU A 39 -11.76 -8.02 4.78
CA GLU A 39 -11.84 -6.59 5.03
C GLU A 39 -10.81 -6.18 6.07
N CYS A 40 -10.17 -5.02 5.89
CA CYS A 40 -9.29 -4.44 6.90
C CYS A 40 -9.49 -2.93 7.00
N ALA A 41 -9.49 -2.39 8.21
CA ALA A 41 -9.61 -0.95 8.45
C ALA A 41 -8.45 -0.13 7.83
N SER A 42 -7.27 -0.73 7.70
CA SER A 42 -6.09 -0.09 7.09
C SER A 42 -6.02 -0.25 5.56
N ALA A 43 -6.80 -1.16 4.99
CA ALA A 43 -6.84 -1.36 3.55
C ALA A 43 -7.78 -0.36 2.89
N THR A 44 -7.62 -0.15 1.58
CA THR A 44 -8.65 0.53 0.78
C THR A 44 -9.85 -0.39 0.69
N ARG A 45 -11.02 0.12 1.07
CA ARG A 45 -12.24 -0.68 1.10
C ARG A 45 -12.70 -0.99 -0.31
N PHE A 46 -13.39 -2.11 -0.48
CA PHE A 46 -13.94 -2.47 -1.77
C PHE A 46 -14.93 -1.42 -2.29
N GLU A 47 -15.74 -0.84 -1.40
CA GLU A 47 -16.63 0.26 -1.74
C GLU A 47 -15.86 1.48 -2.28
N GLU A 48 -14.73 1.84 -1.65
CA GLU A 48 -13.88 2.96 -2.08
C GLU A 48 -13.25 2.69 -3.46
N ILE A 49 -12.83 1.45 -3.73
CA ILE A 49 -12.30 1.07 -5.05
C ILE A 49 -13.37 1.22 -6.14
N LEU A 50 -14.61 0.83 -5.85
CA LEU A 50 -15.71 0.92 -6.83
C LEU A 50 -16.10 2.36 -7.13
N THR A 51 -16.18 3.22 -6.11
CA THR A 51 -16.72 4.57 -6.25
C THR A 51 -15.68 5.60 -6.69
N ALA A 52 -14.38 5.37 -6.47
CA ALA A 52 -13.34 6.36 -6.75
C ALA A 52 -13.28 6.83 -8.21
N SER A 53 -13.63 5.97 -9.17
CA SER A 53 -13.67 6.37 -10.59
C SER A 53 -14.87 7.25 -10.96
N GLY A 54 -15.85 7.39 -10.07
CA GLY A 54 -17.13 8.05 -10.34
C GLY A 54 -18.10 7.24 -11.21
N ARG A 55 -17.69 6.07 -11.73
CA ARG A 55 -18.56 5.19 -12.53
C ARG A 55 -19.68 4.54 -11.71
N VAL A 56 -19.41 4.27 -10.43
CA VAL A 56 -20.38 3.72 -9.48
C VAL A 56 -20.66 4.78 -8.44
N SER A 57 -21.90 5.24 -8.37
CA SER A 57 -22.36 6.11 -7.30
C SER A 57 -22.60 5.32 -6.01
N GLU A 58 -22.58 6.00 -4.86
CA GLU A 58 -22.92 5.34 -3.59
C GLU A 58 -24.34 4.77 -3.56
N VAL A 59 -25.27 5.39 -4.33
CA VAL A 59 -26.67 4.93 -4.40
C VAL A 59 -26.74 3.59 -5.13
N GLU A 60 -26.07 3.48 -6.28
CA GLU A 60 -25.98 2.22 -7.03
C GLU A 60 -25.30 1.14 -6.19
N LEU A 61 -24.22 1.48 -5.49
CA LEU A 61 -23.53 0.56 -4.61
C LEU A 61 -24.43 0.04 -3.47
N ARG A 62 -25.15 0.94 -2.78
CA ARG A 62 -26.10 0.53 -1.72
C ARG A 62 -27.22 -0.35 -2.26
N SER A 63 -27.67 -0.12 -3.49
CA SER A 63 -28.64 -0.99 -4.14
C SER A 63 -28.04 -2.37 -4.43
N ALA A 64 -26.84 -2.39 -5.00
CA ALA A 64 -26.15 -3.60 -5.42
C ALA A 64 -25.71 -4.50 -4.24
N GLN A 65 -25.55 -3.94 -3.04
CA GLN A 65 -25.30 -4.73 -1.83
C GLN A 65 -26.40 -5.77 -1.53
N LYS A 66 -27.63 -5.55 -2.01
CA LYS A 66 -28.75 -6.47 -1.79
C LYS A 66 -28.70 -7.72 -2.66
N ASP A 67 -27.94 -7.69 -3.77
CA ASP A 67 -27.86 -8.76 -4.76
C ASP A 67 -26.42 -9.23 -5.04
N GLY A 68 -25.47 -8.85 -4.18
CA GLY A 68 -24.07 -9.24 -4.33
C GLY A 68 -23.36 -8.54 -5.49
N GLY A 69 -23.87 -7.41 -5.98
CA GLY A 69 -23.26 -6.67 -7.07
C GLY A 69 -23.81 -7.01 -8.45
N GLN A 70 -24.76 -7.95 -8.55
CA GLN A 70 -25.31 -8.42 -9.81
C GLN A 70 -25.95 -7.28 -10.61
N ARG A 71 -26.63 -6.35 -9.93
CA ARG A 71 -27.25 -5.21 -10.61
C ARG A 71 -26.25 -4.26 -11.26
N LEU A 72 -25.05 -4.10 -10.70
CA LEU A 72 -23.98 -3.32 -11.36
C LEU A 72 -23.57 -3.95 -12.70
N VAL A 73 -23.71 -5.28 -12.80
CA VAL A 73 -23.42 -6.04 -14.02
C VAL A 73 -24.58 -5.96 -15.00
N ASP A 74 -25.80 -6.20 -14.53
CA ASP A 74 -27.00 -6.19 -15.37
C ASP A 74 -27.28 -4.80 -15.96
N ASP A 75 -27.03 -3.74 -15.19
CA ASP A 75 -27.20 -2.35 -15.63
C ASP A 75 -25.99 -1.85 -16.46
N GLY A 76 -24.97 -2.69 -16.68
CA GLY A 76 -23.81 -2.38 -17.52
C GLY A 76 -22.81 -1.39 -16.93
N VAL A 77 -22.93 -1.05 -15.64
CA VAL A 77 -22.01 -0.14 -14.94
C VAL A 77 -20.61 -0.76 -14.83
N LEU A 78 -20.55 -2.06 -14.53
CA LEU A 78 -19.34 -2.87 -14.46
C LEU A 78 -19.55 -4.20 -15.18
N SER A 79 -18.53 -4.69 -15.86
CA SER A 79 -18.48 -6.10 -16.25
C SER A 79 -18.30 -7.00 -15.03
N ARG A 80 -18.72 -8.26 -15.16
CA ARG A 80 -18.44 -9.29 -14.14
C ARG A 80 -16.95 -9.42 -13.82
N ALA A 81 -16.09 -9.28 -14.83
CA ALA A 81 -14.63 -9.35 -14.66
C ALA A 81 -14.08 -8.15 -13.87
N GLU A 82 -14.61 -6.95 -14.07
CA GLU A 82 -14.23 -5.78 -13.27
C GLU A 82 -14.63 -5.97 -11.80
N LEU A 83 -15.86 -6.44 -11.53
CA LEU A 83 -16.30 -6.74 -10.18
C LEU A 83 -15.41 -7.80 -9.50
N GLN A 84 -15.04 -8.86 -10.23
CA GLN A 84 -14.08 -9.87 -9.78
C GLN A 84 -12.76 -9.26 -9.36
N TYR A 85 -12.23 -8.41 -10.24
CA TYR A 85 -10.92 -7.84 -10.10
C TYR A 85 -10.88 -6.90 -8.89
N CYS A 86 -11.92 -6.07 -8.70
CA CYS A 86 -12.07 -5.24 -7.51
C CYS A 86 -12.13 -6.09 -6.23
N ALA A 87 -12.88 -7.21 -6.23
CA ALA A 87 -13.05 -8.05 -5.04
C ALA A 87 -11.74 -8.79 -4.68
N LEU A 88 -11.06 -9.35 -5.68
CA LEU A 88 -9.72 -9.94 -5.55
C LEU A 88 -8.74 -8.93 -4.98
N THR A 89 -8.73 -7.73 -5.55
CA THR A 89 -7.78 -6.69 -5.18
C THR A 89 -8.00 -6.22 -3.75
N ALA A 90 -9.25 -5.96 -3.35
CA ALA A 90 -9.61 -5.59 -1.98
C ALA A 90 -9.25 -6.70 -0.99
N THR A 91 -9.52 -7.97 -1.34
CA THR A 91 -9.20 -9.13 -0.48
C THR A 91 -7.70 -9.26 -0.28
N LEU A 92 -6.90 -9.15 -1.34
CA LEU A 92 -5.44 -9.21 -1.24
C LEU A 92 -4.86 -8.02 -0.47
N ASP A 93 -5.48 -6.84 -0.55
CA ASP A 93 -5.08 -5.66 0.20
C ASP A 93 -5.41 -5.83 1.69
N ALA A 94 -6.61 -6.30 2.04
CA ALA A 94 -6.97 -6.65 3.41
C ALA A 94 -6.07 -7.74 3.99
N ALA A 95 -5.73 -8.78 3.22
CA ALA A 95 -4.78 -9.82 3.60
C ALA A 95 -3.36 -9.26 3.85
N PHE A 96 -2.98 -8.20 3.15
CA PHE A 96 -1.71 -7.51 3.36
C PHE A 96 -1.64 -6.78 4.72
N PHE A 97 -2.76 -6.30 5.27
CA PHE A 97 -2.75 -5.64 6.58
C PHE A 97 -3.12 -6.57 7.74
N LEU A 98 -3.99 -7.56 7.51
CA LEU A 98 -4.49 -8.43 8.58
C LEU A 98 -3.55 -9.57 8.98
N LEU A 99 -2.96 -10.28 8.01
CA LEU A 99 -2.16 -11.47 8.30
C LEU A 99 -0.98 -11.23 9.29
N PRO A 100 -0.26 -10.08 9.26
CA PRO A 100 0.84 -9.80 10.18
C PRO A 100 0.41 -9.37 11.57
N VAL A 101 -0.88 -9.17 11.81
CA VAL A 101 -1.37 -8.67 13.10
C VAL A 101 -0.85 -9.57 14.21
N LYS A 102 -0.09 -8.98 15.13
CA LYS A 102 0.37 -9.65 16.33
C LYS A 102 -0.78 -9.70 17.35
N SER A 103 -1.01 -10.87 17.94
CA SER A 103 -2.05 -11.10 18.95
C SER A 103 -3.46 -10.73 18.47
N PRO A 104 -3.96 -11.35 17.37
CA PRO A 104 -5.33 -11.15 16.97
C PRO A 104 -6.26 -11.58 18.12
N ARG A 105 -7.39 -10.88 18.27
CA ARG A 105 -8.50 -11.29 19.15
C ARG A 105 -9.61 -11.88 18.27
N PRO A 106 -9.44 -13.10 17.75
CA PRO A 106 -10.39 -13.69 16.82
C PRO A 106 -11.71 -14.02 17.51
N LYS A 107 -12.81 -13.72 16.82
CA LYS A 107 -14.14 -14.21 17.17
C LYS A 107 -14.78 -14.76 15.90
N PHE A 108 -15.00 -16.06 15.87
CA PHE A 108 -15.71 -16.70 14.76
C PHE A 108 -17.23 -16.59 14.98
N VAL A 109 -17.95 -16.28 13.92
CA VAL A 109 -19.42 -16.27 13.88
C VAL A 109 -19.83 -17.17 12.71
N PRO A 110 -20.45 -18.34 12.97
CA PRO A 110 -20.85 -19.27 11.93
C PRO A 110 -21.94 -18.67 11.03
N ASP A 111 -22.03 -19.18 9.80
CA ASP A 111 -23.10 -18.91 8.82
C ASP A 111 -23.29 -17.43 8.42
N ALA A 112 -22.35 -16.58 8.79
CA ALA A 112 -22.30 -15.18 8.37
C ALA A 112 -21.51 -15.01 7.08
N GLU A 113 -22.10 -14.31 6.11
CA GLU A 113 -21.50 -14.05 4.80
C GLU A 113 -21.27 -12.54 4.58
N HIS A 114 -20.32 -12.23 3.70
CA HIS A 114 -20.19 -10.88 3.16
C HIS A 114 -21.32 -10.64 2.15
N TRP A 115 -21.71 -9.39 1.91
CA TRP A 115 -22.80 -9.07 0.99
C TRP A 115 -22.53 -9.51 -0.46
N LEU A 116 -21.25 -9.63 -0.85
CA LEU A 116 -20.83 -10.23 -2.13
C LEU A 116 -21.14 -11.74 -2.22
N GLY A 117 -21.49 -12.38 -1.11
CA GLY A 117 -21.73 -13.81 -1.03
C GLY A 117 -20.50 -14.66 -1.39
N ALA A 118 -20.75 -15.93 -1.67
CA ALA A 118 -19.73 -16.93 -2.01
C ALA A 118 -19.52 -17.05 -3.54
N GLN A 119 -19.49 -15.93 -4.25
CA GLN A 119 -19.32 -15.89 -5.72
C GLN A 119 -17.91 -16.28 -6.18
N TRP A 120 -16.91 -16.05 -5.32
CA TRP A 120 -15.48 -16.24 -5.59
C TRP A 120 -14.82 -16.80 -4.34
N PHE A 121 -13.71 -17.50 -4.53
CA PHE A 121 -12.97 -18.13 -3.44
C PHE A 121 -11.46 -18.00 -3.63
N PHE A 122 -10.76 -17.91 -2.50
CA PHE A 122 -9.32 -17.85 -2.41
C PHE A 122 -8.82 -18.89 -1.41
N GLU A 123 -7.77 -19.60 -1.81
CA GLU A 123 -7.08 -20.53 -0.92
C GLU A 123 -6.28 -19.74 0.14
N VAL A 124 -6.40 -20.14 1.41
CA VAL A 124 -5.70 -19.49 2.53
C VAL A 124 -4.19 -19.47 2.29
N SER A 125 -3.62 -20.57 1.82
CA SER A 125 -2.19 -20.69 1.52
C SER A 125 -1.74 -19.72 0.42
N THR A 126 -2.59 -19.47 -0.58
CA THR A 126 -2.30 -18.51 -1.65
C THR A 126 -2.32 -17.08 -1.13
N LEU A 127 -3.30 -16.73 -0.28
CA LEU A 127 -3.35 -15.40 0.35
C LEU A 127 -2.12 -15.14 1.21
N ILE A 128 -1.69 -16.11 2.02
CA ILE A 128 -0.49 -16.01 2.87
C ILE A 128 0.75 -15.79 1.99
N ARG A 129 0.94 -16.60 0.94
CA ARG A 129 2.08 -16.48 0.03
C ARG A 129 2.11 -15.14 -0.68
N GLU A 130 0.99 -14.68 -1.23
CA GLU A 130 0.90 -13.40 -1.93
C GLU A 130 1.14 -12.22 -1.00
N SER A 131 0.63 -12.30 0.22
CA SER A 131 0.85 -11.30 1.27
C SER A 131 2.35 -11.21 1.62
N GLY A 132 3.02 -12.35 1.79
CA GLY A 132 4.47 -12.42 1.99
C GLY A 132 5.27 -11.84 0.82
N ARG A 133 4.92 -12.21 -0.42
CA ARG A 133 5.55 -11.71 -1.65
C ARG A 133 5.50 -10.18 -1.73
N ARG A 134 4.33 -9.59 -1.47
CA ARG A 134 4.14 -8.12 -1.49
C ARG A 134 4.97 -7.41 -0.42
N ARG A 135 5.09 -7.97 0.78
CA ARG A 135 5.97 -7.40 1.81
C ARG A 135 7.43 -7.44 1.40
N ALA A 136 7.87 -8.54 0.81
CA ALA A 136 9.23 -8.63 0.28
C ALA A 136 9.47 -7.63 -0.86
N GLU A 137 8.45 -7.27 -1.65
CA GLU A 137 8.53 -6.19 -2.64
C GLU A 137 8.73 -4.82 -1.98
N LEU A 138 7.98 -4.49 -0.93
CA LEU A 138 8.15 -3.25 -0.18
C LEU A 138 9.54 -3.16 0.46
N GLU A 139 10.00 -4.24 1.10
CA GLU A 139 11.30 -4.30 1.76
C GLU A 139 12.45 -4.09 0.77
N ARG A 140 12.33 -4.67 -0.44
CA ARG A 140 13.30 -4.46 -1.52
C ARG A 140 13.30 -3.04 -2.07
N ALA A 141 12.14 -2.36 -2.08
CA ALA A 141 12.04 -0.99 -2.57
C ALA A 141 12.63 0.01 -1.56
N TRP A 142 12.37 -0.20 -0.26
CA TRP A 142 12.92 0.58 0.84
C TRP A 142 12.78 -0.25 2.13
N SER A 143 13.85 -0.45 2.89
CA SER A 143 13.84 -1.38 4.05
C SER A 143 13.17 -0.82 5.31
N SER A 144 12.98 0.49 5.40
CA SER A 144 12.30 1.11 6.53
C SER A 144 10.79 1.27 6.29
N ALA A 145 9.98 1.16 7.34
CA ALA A 145 8.55 1.46 7.28
C ALA A 145 8.21 2.93 7.58
N GLU A 146 9.22 3.78 7.75
CA GLU A 146 9.04 5.21 8.09
C GLU A 146 8.13 5.96 7.11
N LEU A 147 8.21 5.63 5.82
CA LEU A 147 7.44 6.27 4.75
C LEU A 147 5.98 5.85 4.73
N ASP A 148 5.62 4.74 5.36
CA ASP A 148 4.28 4.16 5.25
C ASP A 148 3.23 4.99 6.01
N ALA A 149 3.66 5.78 6.98
CA ALA A 149 2.82 6.64 7.82
C ALA A 149 3.16 8.13 7.73
N ALA A 150 4.29 8.49 7.09
CA ALA A 150 4.67 9.88 6.89
C ALA A 150 3.81 10.54 5.80
N PRO A 151 3.55 11.86 5.89
CA PRO A 151 2.99 12.60 4.77
C PRO A 151 3.87 12.49 3.52
N VAL A 152 3.23 12.33 2.36
CA VAL A 152 3.94 12.27 1.09
C VAL A 152 4.24 13.69 0.61
N VAL A 153 5.52 14.06 0.54
CA VAL A 153 5.96 15.38 0.12
C VAL A 153 6.81 15.26 -1.15
N PRO A 154 6.34 15.67 -2.33
CA PRO A 154 7.16 15.66 -3.54
C PRO A 154 8.34 16.64 -3.45
N VAL A 155 9.48 16.29 -4.04
CA VAL A 155 10.59 17.25 -4.18
C VAL A 155 10.20 18.41 -5.11
N ARG A 156 10.69 19.62 -4.79
CA ARG A 156 10.43 20.81 -5.62
C ARG A 156 11.29 20.87 -6.88
N ARG A 157 12.40 20.14 -6.91
CA ARG A 157 13.31 20.03 -8.05
C ARG A 157 13.68 18.58 -8.24
N LEU A 158 13.52 18.08 -9.47
CA LEU A 158 13.88 16.71 -9.80
C LEU A 158 15.40 16.54 -9.81
N PRO A 159 15.91 15.36 -9.43
CA PRO A 159 17.30 15.01 -9.67
C PRO A 159 17.50 14.75 -11.17
N GLY A 160 18.21 15.65 -11.84
CA GLY A 160 18.51 15.56 -13.27
C GLY A 160 17.36 16.02 -14.20
N ASP A 161 17.54 15.77 -15.50
CA ASP A 161 16.68 16.35 -16.54
C ASP A 161 15.43 15.52 -16.85
N ARG A 162 15.41 14.23 -16.47
CA ARG A 162 14.34 13.29 -16.79
C ARG A 162 14.15 12.24 -15.69
N VAL A 163 12.89 11.83 -15.49
CA VAL A 163 12.51 10.77 -14.54
C VAL A 163 11.46 9.88 -15.20
N MET A 164 11.60 8.56 -15.05
CA MET A 164 10.61 7.59 -15.50
C MET A 164 9.76 7.14 -14.31
N ILE A 165 8.44 7.33 -14.42
CA ILE A 165 7.46 6.93 -13.41
C ILE A 165 6.30 6.18 -14.05
N THR A 166 5.69 5.30 -13.25
CA THR A 166 4.45 4.59 -13.62
C THR A 166 3.23 5.51 -13.47
N SER A 167 2.10 5.13 -14.08
CA SER A 167 0.84 5.87 -13.93
C SER A 167 0.41 6.02 -12.45
N LEU A 168 0.58 4.98 -11.64
CA LEU A 168 0.24 5.05 -10.21
C LEU A 168 1.17 6.01 -9.45
N GLN A 169 2.46 6.01 -9.75
CA GLN A 169 3.42 6.95 -9.15
C GLN A 169 3.08 8.39 -9.53
N TRP A 170 2.67 8.62 -10.78
CA TRP A 170 2.18 9.91 -11.23
C TRP A 170 0.91 10.35 -10.48
N GLU A 171 -0.09 9.46 -10.34
CA GLU A 171 -1.30 9.71 -9.56
C GLU A 171 -0.98 10.10 -8.10
N VAL A 172 -0.02 9.39 -7.48
CA VAL A 172 0.46 9.70 -6.12
C VAL A 172 1.08 11.10 -6.06
N LEU A 173 2.01 11.43 -6.96
CA LEU A 173 2.67 12.73 -6.97
C LEU A 173 1.70 13.89 -7.22
N LEU A 174 0.70 13.70 -8.09
CA LEU A 174 -0.31 14.73 -8.39
C LEU A 174 -1.23 15.03 -7.20
N ASN A 175 -1.49 14.04 -6.35
CA ASN A 175 -2.42 14.17 -5.23
C ASN A 175 -1.70 14.37 -3.87
N ALA A 176 -0.37 14.38 -3.87
CA ALA A 176 0.43 14.62 -2.68
C ALA A 176 0.46 16.11 -2.34
N ASP A 177 -0.39 16.50 -1.39
CA ASP A 177 -0.52 17.87 -0.87
C ASP A 177 0.49 18.22 0.22
N GLY A 178 1.31 17.25 0.63
CA GLY A 178 2.29 17.38 1.72
C GLY A 178 1.74 17.00 3.10
N GLU A 179 0.45 16.67 3.20
CA GLU A 179 -0.23 16.26 4.45
C GLU A 179 -0.76 14.83 4.35
N ALA A 180 -1.18 14.41 3.17
CA ALA A 180 -1.74 13.08 2.93
C ALA A 180 -0.70 11.97 3.09
N THR A 181 -1.00 11.02 3.99
CA THR A 181 -0.23 9.77 4.13
C THR A 181 -0.51 8.82 2.96
N PRO A 182 0.34 7.80 2.71
CA PRO A 182 0.09 6.80 1.66
C PRO A 182 -1.26 6.12 1.77
N LEU A 183 -1.74 5.81 2.99
CA LEU A 183 -3.05 5.18 3.17
C LEU A 183 -4.20 6.16 2.86
N THR A 184 -4.04 7.44 3.19
CA THR A 184 -5.00 8.48 2.80
C THR A 184 -5.07 8.60 1.28
N LEU A 185 -3.91 8.66 0.61
CA LEU A 185 -3.83 8.70 -0.85
C LEU A 185 -4.43 7.45 -1.49
N ALA A 186 -4.19 6.26 -0.94
CA ALA A 186 -4.77 5.03 -1.46
C ALA A 186 -6.31 5.07 -1.50
N ARG A 187 -6.94 5.55 -0.43
CA ARG A 187 -8.39 5.73 -0.37
C ARG A 187 -8.88 6.80 -1.35
N LEU A 188 -8.21 7.95 -1.38
CA LEU A 188 -8.54 9.05 -2.30
C LEU A 188 -8.50 8.59 -3.78
N LEU A 189 -7.47 7.82 -4.14
CA LEU A 189 -7.26 7.35 -5.51
C LEU A 189 -8.10 6.09 -5.84
N GLY A 190 -8.76 5.47 -4.86
CA GLY A 190 -9.39 4.15 -5.02
C GLY A 190 -8.42 3.05 -5.42
N ARG A 191 -7.17 3.15 -4.96
CA ARG A 191 -6.09 2.22 -5.29
C ARG A 191 -5.80 1.32 -4.08
N PRO A 192 -5.30 0.09 -4.30
CA PRO A 192 -4.94 -0.79 -3.18
C PRO A 192 -3.81 -0.16 -2.37
N ALA A 193 -3.96 -0.11 -1.06
CA ALA A 193 -3.01 0.56 -0.18
C ALA A 193 -1.61 -0.06 -0.27
N ALA A 194 -1.49 -1.39 -0.38
CA ALA A 194 -0.19 -2.04 -0.58
C ALA A 194 0.52 -1.58 -1.87
N LYS A 195 -0.23 -1.25 -2.93
CA LYS A 195 0.34 -0.74 -4.19
C LYS A 195 0.79 0.71 -4.05
N VAL A 196 0.04 1.53 -3.33
CA VAL A 196 0.42 2.92 -3.05
C VAL A 196 1.65 2.98 -2.14
N LEU A 197 1.71 2.15 -1.10
CA LEU A 197 2.91 2.02 -0.25
C LEU A 197 4.15 1.66 -1.07
N LEU A 198 4.05 0.66 -1.95
CA LEU A 198 5.15 0.30 -2.85
C LEU A 198 5.55 1.46 -3.77
N ALA A 199 4.57 2.16 -4.36
CA ALA A 199 4.82 3.30 -5.22
C ALA A 199 5.55 4.43 -4.47
N VAL A 200 5.14 4.74 -3.24
CA VAL A 200 5.78 5.76 -2.37
C VAL A 200 7.21 5.36 -2.04
N ARG A 201 7.46 4.11 -1.62
CA ARG A 201 8.82 3.62 -1.35
C ARG A 201 9.71 3.69 -2.59
N GLN A 202 9.19 3.35 -3.77
CA GLN A 202 9.93 3.48 -5.04
C GLN A 202 10.20 4.94 -5.43
N LEU A 203 9.24 5.85 -5.21
CA LEU A 203 9.42 7.29 -5.45
C LEU A 203 10.49 7.86 -4.52
N ALA A 204 10.49 7.47 -3.24
CA ALA A 204 11.53 7.86 -2.28
C ALA A 204 12.90 7.32 -2.67
N ALA A 205 12.99 6.04 -3.06
CA ALA A 205 14.23 5.44 -3.57
C ALA A 205 14.78 6.15 -4.81
N ALA A 206 13.90 6.70 -5.65
CA ALA A 206 14.26 7.51 -6.82
C ALA A 206 14.58 8.99 -6.48
N GLY A 207 14.54 9.39 -5.21
CA GLY A 207 14.80 10.78 -4.77
C GLY A 207 13.69 11.77 -5.16
N LEU A 208 12.47 11.29 -5.39
CA LEU A 208 11.34 12.09 -5.85
C LEU A 208 10.44 12.58 -4.72
N LEU A 209 10.67 12.08 -3.51
CA LEU A 209 10.01 12.55 -2.29
C LEU A 209 11.02 13.21 -1.38
N ALA A 210 10.64 14.34 -0.79
CA ALA A 210 11.33 14.91 0.33
C ALA A 210 11.11 13.99 1.54
N HIS A 211 12.19 13.38 2.00
CA HIS A 211 12.23 12.65 3.26
C HIS A 211 13.33 13.29 4.09
N GLU A 212 13.02 13.68 5.33
CA GLU A 212 14.07 14.02 6.28
C GLU A 212 14.83 12.73 6.54
N VAL A 213 16.00 12.58 5.91
CA VAL A 213 16.99 11.63 6.40
C VAL A 213 17.27 12.11 7.82
N GLN A 214 16.66 11.45 8.81
CA GLN A 214 17.05 11.60 10.19
C GLN A 214 18.50 11.12 10.23
N THR A 215 19.40 12.07 10.01
CA THR A 215 20.80 11.93 10.34
C THR A 215 20.81 12.00 11.86
N SER A 216 20.40 10.91 12.51
CA SER A 216 20.60 10.67 13.93
C SER A 216 22.07 10.32 14.18
N ALA A 217 22.95 11.17 13.66
CA ALA A 217 24.13 11.58 14.34
C ALA A 217 24.00 13.10 14.37
N SER A 218 23.60 13.64 15.53
CA SER A 218 24.03 14.97 15.89
C SER A 218 25.53 15.00 15.60
N LEU A 219 25.94 15.64 14.51
CA LEU A 219 27.34 16.00 14.30
C LEU A 219 27.78 16.59 15.64
N PRO A 220 28.83 16.04 16.29
CA PRO A 220 29.25 16.56 17.57
C PRO A 220 29.37 18.06 17.39
N ARG A 221 28.61 18.81 18.19
CA ARG A 221 28.67 20.28 18.22
C ARG A 221 30.14 20.60 18.17
N ARG A 222 30.62 21.17 17.06
CA ARG A 222 32.03 21.57 16.93
C ARG A 222 32.27 22.53 18.08
N VAL A 223 32.81 22.02 19.17
CA VAL A 223 33.54 22.83 20.13
C VAL A 223 34.63 23.42 19.28
N ARG A 224 34.58 24.73 19.05
CA ARG A 224 35.71 25.47 18.50
C ARG A 224 36.87 25.20 19.43
N THR A 225 37.67 24.20 19.08
CA THR A 225 39.04 24.08 19.55
C THR A 225 39.80 24.97 18.58
N ASP A 226 40.46 25.99 19.12
CA ASP A 226 41.38 26.84 18.37
C ASP A 226 42.57 25.98 17.92
N LEU A 227 42.35 25.20 16.87
CA LEU A 227 43.39 24.54 16.10
C LEU A 227 43.92 25.56 15.08
N PRO A 228 45.25 25.63 14.86
CA PRO A 228 45.81 26.50 13.84
C PRO A 228 45.17 26.16 12.49
N ALA A 229 44.69 27.20 11.80
CA ALA A 229 44.03 27.05 10.51
C ALA A 229 44.96 26.33 9.53
N GLU A 230 44.53 25.18 9.01
CA GLU A 230 45.19 24.57 7.87
C GLU A 230 45.12 25.53 6.67
N PRO A 231 46.18 25.63 5.86
CA PRO A 231 46.19 26.49 4.69
C PRO A 231 45.04 26.09 3.75
N HIS A 232 44.11 27.01 3.55
CA HIS A 232 43.01 26.84 2.62
C HIS A 232 43.59 26.77 1.20
N VAL A 233 43.67 25.55 0.65
CA VAL A 233 44.03 25.35 -0.76
C VAL A 233 42.86 25.88 -1.60
N PRO A 234 43.06 26.88 -2.47
CA PRO A 234 42.00 27.39 -3.32
C PRO A 234 41.45 26.26 -4.18
N THR A 235 40.13 26.07 -4.17
CA THR A 235 39.47 25.09 -5.02
C THR A 235 39.67 25.47 -6.49
N ASP A 236 40.33 24.61 -7.25
CA ASP A 236 40.62 24.83 -8.67
C ASP A 236 39.32 24.75 -9.49
N LEU A 237 38.84 25.92 -9.93
CA LEU A 237 37.61 26.08 -10.71
C LEU A 237 37.68 25.30 -12.04
N ASP A 238 38.87 25.18 -12.65
CA ASP A 238 39.02 24.47 -13.92
C ASP A 238 38.89 22.96 -13.74
N VAL A 239 39.25 22.43 -12.57
CA VAL A 239 38.96 21.03 -12.22
C VAL A 239 37.45 20.82 -12.10
N LEU A 240 36.73 21.73 -11.44
CA LEU A 240 35.29 21.62 -11.27
C LEU A 240 34.53 21.73 -12.60
N LEU A 241 34.96 22.62 -13.51
CA LEU A 241 34.36 22.76 -14.83
C LEU A 241 34.61 21.53 -15.71
N ARG A 242 35.80 20.92 -15.62
CA ARG A 242 36.10 19.65 -16.30
C ARG A 242 35.26 18.49 -15.75
N LEU A 243 35.08 18.42 -14.44
CA LEU A 243 34.23 17.42 -13.79
C LEU A 243 32.77 17.57 -14.20
N ARG A 244 32.26 18.81 -14.26
CA ARG A 244 30.91 19.10 -14.74
C ARG A 244 30.71 18.61 -16.18
N LYS A 245 31.64 18.96 -17.08
CA LYS A 245 31.58 18.53 -18.48
C LYS A 245 31.62 17.00 -18.62
N ALA A 246 32.48 16.33 -17.86
CA ALA A 246 32.58 14.87 -17.88
C ALA A 246 31.30 14.18 -17.38
N LEU A 247 30.59 14.78 -16.42
CA LEU A 247 29.31 14.27 -15.92
C LEU A 247 28.16 14.54 -16.90
N GLU A 248 28.17 15.68 -17.60
CA GLU A 248 27.20 16.00 -18.65
C GLU A 248 27.32 15.07 -19.87
N GLU A 249 28.53 14.56 -20.17
CA GLU A 249 28.77 13.61 -21.27
C GLU A 249 28.38 12.15 -20.93
N LEU A 250 28.11 11.85 -19.65
CA LEU A 250 27.66 10.53 -19.18
C LEU A 250 26.14 10.40 -19.03
N ALA A 251 25.39 11.49 -19.24
CA ALA A 251 23.93 11.56 -19.19
C ALA A 251 23.31 11.42 -20.60
#